data_AF-S5Z580-F1
#
_entry.id   AF-S5Z580-F1
#
_cell.length_a   1.000
_cell.length_b   1.000
_cell.length_c   1.000
_cell.angle_alpha   90.00
_cell.angle_beta   90.00
_cell.angle_gamma   90.00
#
_symmetry.space_group_name_H-M   'P 1'
#
loop_
_entity.id
_entity.type
_entity.pdbx_description
1 polymer ?
#
loop_
_entity_poly.entity_id
_entity_poly.type
_entity_poly.pdbx_seq_one_letter_code
_entity_poly.pdbx_strand_id
1 'polypeptide(L)'
;MRLWALLILLALLCIANVPGIAQPTLKIVAYDGSQLRGAQIRVSTLDGRVFEFTLDPRNPFVVRDVVKGVLFVEVVSWKSVPIGYRQNMTVYSNQTLVVPSIGKLTLKVSGSRGQALEGVSIKITYGGQTIEEGSTDAGGVYTTLLPAASYGIIVDYGGRRVEKTIAVEPSRENVVNVQLDVFLSIGGMDLSVTEFLGLALLVIVIVIALIVVAVEYSNWRAKRARRVLATPE
;
A
#
# COMPACT_ATOMS: atom_id res chain seq x y z
N MET A 1 43.70 46.95 32.19
CA MET A 1 43.31 45.52 32.08
C MET A 1 41.88 45.29 31.58
N ARG A 2 40.91 46.20 31.82
CA ARG A 2 39.51 46.00 31.43
C ARG A 2 39.19 46.16 29.93
N LEU A 3 39.93 47.01 29.20
CA LEU A 3 39.66 47.28 27.78
C LEU A 3 40.04 46.12 26.85
N TRP A 4 41.18 45.46 27.12
CA TRP A 4 41.68 44.32 26.35
C TRP A 4 40.81 43.07 26.52
N ALA A 5 40.32 42.83 27.74
CA ALA A 5 39.35 41.76 28.00
C ALA A 5 38.03 41.98 27.26
N LEU A 6 37.58 43.23 27.14
CA LEU A 6 36.34 43.59 26.44
C LEU A 6 36.49 43.43 24.91
N LEU A 7 37.65 43.78 24.34
CA LEU A 7 37.97 43.56 22.93
C LEU A 7 38.08 42.07 22.56
N ILE A 8 38.67 41.25 23.43
CA ILE A 8 38.75 39.80 23.24
C ILE A 8 37.36 39.17 23.32
N LEU A 9 36.52 39.62 24.26
CA LEU A 9 35.14 39.13 24.39
C LEU A 9 34.29 39.53 23.17
N LEU A 10 34.45 40.75 22.65
CA LEU A 10 33.76 41.22 21.44
C LEU A 10 34.21 40.43 20.20
N ALA A 11 35.51 40.14 20.07
CA ALA A 11 36.05 39.32 18.99
C ALA A 11 35.55 37.87 19.06
N LEU A 12 35.45 37.28 20.25
CA LEU A 12 34.84 35.96 20.47
C LEU A 12 33.35 35.94 20.15
N LEU A 13 32.61 37.01 20.46
CA LEU A 13 31.18 37.14 20.10
C LEU A 13 30.96 37.26 18.58
N CYS A 14 31.90 37.89 17.87
CA CYS A 14 31.86 37.98 16.40
C CYS A 14 32.17 36.65 15.70
N ILE A 15 33.01 35.79 16.31
CA ILE A 15 33.32 34.45 15.76
C ILE A 15 32.16 33.47 16.01
N ALA A 16 31.40 33.65 17.10
CA ALA A 16 30.27 32.78 17.44
C ALA A 16 29.03 32.94 16.53
N ASN A 17 28.95 34.05 15.78
CA ASN A 17 27.85 34.35 14.87
C ASN A 17 28.30 34.43 13.40
N VAL A 18 29.18 33.53 12.96
CA VAL A 18 29.32 33.30 11.51
C VAL A 18 28.05 32.57 11.06
N PRO A 19 27.15 33.19 10.28
CA PRO A 19 26.07 32.44 9.66
C PRO A 19 26.72 31.38 8.79
N GLY A 20 26.59 30.11 9.20
CA GLY A 20 27.00 29.00 8.35
C GLY A 20 26.31 29.17 7.01
N ILE A 21 27.07 29.26 5.93
CA ILE A 21 26.51 29.31 4.58
C ILE A 21 25.77 28.00 4.39
N ALA A 22 24.45 28.02 4.56
CA ALA A 22 23.62 26.85 4.41
C ALA A 22 23.71 26.42 2.94
N GLN A 23 24.32 25.25 2.71
CA GLN A 23 24.39 24.68 1.37
C GLN A 23 22.97 24.38 0.88
N PRO A 24 22.64 24.72 -0.38
CA PRO A 24 21.30 24.50 -0.88
C PRO A 24 21.00 23.00 -0.93
N THR A 25 19.77 22.66 -0.58
CA THR A 25 19.29 21.27 -0.58
C THR A 25 18.32 21.05 -1.73
N LEU A 26 18.37 19.85 -2.30
CA LEU A 26 17.43 19.41 -3.32
C LEU A 26 16.51 18.34 -2.73
N LYS A 27 15.21 18.62 -2.70
CA LYS A 27 14.17 17.64 -2.38
C LYS A 27 13.59 17.09 -3.67
N ILE A 28 13.31 15.79 -3.71
CA ILE A 28 12.71 15.12 -4.87
C ILE A 28 11.43 14.43 -4.39
N VAL A 29 10.30 14.78 -5.00
CA VAL A 29 8.96 14.38 -4.57
C VAL A 29 8.08 13.98 -5.75
N ALA A 30 7.01 13.24 -5.47
CA ALA A 30 5.91 13.00 -6.41
C ALA A 30 5.07 14.27 -6.64
N TYR A 31 4.14 14.21 -7.59
CA TYR A 31 3.24 15.31 -7.95
C TYR A 31 2.35 15.80 -6.80
N ASP A 32 2.05 14.93 -5.83
CA ASP A 32 1.25 15.23 -4.63
C ASP A 32 2.11 15.68 -3.44
N GLY A 33 3.42 15.86 -3.64
CA GLY A 33 4.39 16.22 -2.61
C GLY A 33 4.92 15.03 -1.79
N SER A 34 4.44 13.81 -2.04
CA SER A 34 4.91 12.60 -1.35
C SER A 34 6.38 12.33 -1.65
N GLN A 35 7.09 11.79 -0.65
CA GLN A 35 8.52 11.52 -0.76
C GLN A 35 8.78 10.20 -1.51
N LEU A 36 9.72 10.22 -2.45
CA LEU A 36 10.14 9.04 -3.21
C LEU A 36 11.25 8.27 -2.49
N ARG A 37 11.01 7.88 -1.24
CA ARG A 37 12.00 7.14 -0.42
C ARG A 37 12.44 5.87 -1.14
N GLY A 38 13.74 5.62 -1.17
CA GLY A 38 14.32 4.46 -1.84
C GLY A 38 14.53 4.63 -3.35
N ALA A 39 14.17 5.76 -3.95
CA ALA A 39 14.43 5.98 -5.38
C ALA A 39 15.93 6.12 -5.64
N GLN A 40 16.40 5.53 -6.75
CA GLN A 40 17.76 5.66 -7.22
C GLN A 40 17.87 6.92 -8.07
N ILE A 41 18.75 7.82 -7.64
CA ILE A 41 18.97 9.12 -8.29
C ILE A 41 20.39 9.16 -8.78
N ARG A 42 20.55 9.69 -10.00
CA ARG A 42 21.83 10.06 -10.57
C ARG A 42 21.84 11.56 -10.79
N VAL A 43 22.82 12.24 -10.25
CA VAL A 43 23.04 13.68 -10.44
C VAL A 43 24.35 13.87 -11.16
N SER A 44 24.35 14.53 -12.32
CA SER A 44 25.57 14.95 -12.99
C SER A 44 25.74 16.47 -12.97
N THR A 45 26.98 16.91 -12.76
CA THR A 45 27.36 18.32 -12.81
C THR A 45 27.79 18.73 -14.22
N LEU A 46 27.80 20.02 -14.51
CA LEU A 46 28.33 20.56 -15.77
C LEU A 46 29.76 20.08 -16.08
N ASP A 47 30.59 19.85 -15.05
CA ASP A 47 31.99 19.40 -15.19
C ASP A 47 32.12 17.89 -15.46
N GLY A 48 31.00 17.18 -15.62
CA GLY A 48 30.99 15.73 -15.90
C GLY A 48 31.08 14.81 -14.68
N ARG A 49 31.20 15.35 -13.45
CA ARG A 49 31.10 14.53 -12.23
C ARG A 49 29.70 13.95 -12.10
N VAL A 50 29.62 12.69 -11.67
CA VAL A 50 28.37 11.95 -11.45
C VAL A 50 28.29 11.47 -10.02
N PHE A 51 27.15 11.70 -9.39
CA PHE A 51 26.82 11.25 -8.05
C PHE A 51 25.60 10.35 -8.11
N GLU A 52 25.69 9.17 -7.53
CA GLU A 52 24.57 8.25 -7.41
C GLU A 52 24.23 8.06 -5.94
N PHE A 53 22.94 8.12 -5.62
CA PHE A 53 22.47 7.91 -4.26
C PHE A 53 21.03 7.40 -4.25
N THR A 54 20.65 6.86 -3.10
CA THR A 54 19.28 6.45 -2.81
C THR A 54 18.60 7.53 -1.97
N LEU A 55 17.39 7.94 -2.34
CA LEU A 55 16.65 8.93 -1.56
C LEU A 55 16.30 8.42 -0.17
N ASP A 56 16.78 9.13 0.86
CA ASP A 56 16.34 8.97 2.24
C ASP A 56 15.78 10.32 2.75
N PRO A 57 14.52 10.35 3.22
CA PRO A 57 13.93 11.53 3.86
C PRO A 57 14.78 12.18 4.97
N ARG A 58 15.59 11.39 5.67
CA ARG A 58 16.44 11.87 6.77
C ARG A 58 17.73 12.51 6.28
N ASN A 59 18.12 12.26 5.03
CA ASN A 59 19.37 12.73 4.45
C ASN A 59 19.12 13.28 3.04
N PRO A 60 18.59 14.51 2.92
CA PRO A 60 18.38 15.13 1.61
C PRO A 60 19.73 15.35 0.90
N PHE A 61 19.70 15.35 -0.43
CA PHE A 61 20.90 15.63 -1.20
C PHE A 61 21.35 17.08 -0.99
N VAL A 62 22.56 17.26 -0.48
CA VAL A 62 23.19 18.55 -0.26
C VAL A 62 24.06 18.89 -1.46
N VAL A 63 23.80 20.02 -2.09
CA VAL A 63 24.54 20.46 -3.27
C VAL A 63 25.87 21.06 -2.82
N ARG A 64 26.99 20.41 -3.17
CA ARG A 64 28.35 20.84 -2.82
C ARG A 64 29.19 21.07 -4.06
N ASP A 65 29.88 22.21 -4.10
CA ASP A 65 30.93 22.52 -5.06
C ASP A 65 30.52 22.29 -6.52
N VAL A 66 29.31 22.71 -6.89
CA VAL A 66 28.76 22.57 -8.25
C VAL A 66 29.02 23.84 -9.04
N VAL A 67 29.79 23.73 -10.12
CA VAL A 67 30.11 24.86 -11.00
C VAL A 67 28.81 25.45 -11.57
N LYS A 68 28.60 26.76 -11.32
CA LYS A 68 27.40 27.53 -11.68
C LYS A 68 26.08 27.00 -11.07
N GLY A 69 26.13 26.04 -10.14
CA GLY A 69 24.93 25.42 -9.55
C GLY A 69 24.10 24.58 -10.52
N VAL A 70 24.60 24.28 -11.73
CA VAL A 70 23.84 23.52 -12.74
C VAL A 70 23.98 22.02 -12.52
N LEU A 71 22.85 21.34 -12.38
CA LEU A 71 22.72 19.90 -12.18
C LEU A 71 21.81 19.28 -13.23
N PHE A 72 22.17 18.10 -13.70
CA PHE A 72 21.29 17.21 -14.44
C PHE A 72 20.87 16.10 -13.49
N VAL A 73 19.62 16.12 -13.08
CA VAL A 73 19.05 15.16 -12.13
C VAL A 73 18.26 14.12 -12.91
N GLU A 74 18.67 12.87 -12.78
CA GLU A 74 18.01 11.69 -13.33
C GLU A 74 17.42 10.86 -12.19
N VAL A 75 16.11 10.65 -12.23
CA VAL A 75 15.43 9.65 -11.39
C VAL A 75 15.47 8.34 -12.17
N VAL A 76 16.41 7.46 -11.80
CA VAL A 76 16.71 6.23 -12.54
C VAL A 76 15.58 5.23 -12.34
N SER A 77 15.28 4.89 -11.08
CA SER A 77 14.26 3.89 -10.73
C SER A 77 13.67 4.15 -9.36
N TRP A 78 12.48 3.62 -9.11
CA TRP A 78 11.83 3.62 -7.79
C TRP A 78 10.96 2.38 -7.64
N LYS A 79 10.96 1.77 -6.45
CA LYS A 79 10.30 0.47 -6.21
C LYS A 79 10.68 -0.60 -7.23
N SER A 80 11.95 -0.61 -7.64
CA SER A 80 12.49 -1.51 -8.69
C SER A 80 11.87 -1.32 -10.09
N VAL A 81 11.11 -0.23 -10.32
CA VAL A 81 10.55 0.11 -11.63
C VAL A 81 11.39 1.25 -12.25
N PRO A 82 11.82 1.13 -13.51
CA PRO A 82 12.55 2.20 -14.19
C PRO A 82 11.65 3.41 -14.41
N ILE A 83 12.17 4.61 -14.10
CA ILE A 83 11.49 5.88 -14.34
C ILE A 83 12.14 6.61 -15.51
N GLY A 84 13.48 6.73 -15.49
CA GLY A 84 14.25 7.41 -16.55
C GLY A 84 13.93 8.90 -16.70
N TYR A 85 13.37 9.55 -15.67
CA TYR A 85 13.01 10.97 -15.72
C TYR A 85 14.25 11.84 -15.55
N ARG A 86 14.45 12.82 -16.43
CA ARG A 86 15.61 13.72 -16.42
C ARG A 86 15.17 15.16 -16.41
N GLN A 87 15.80 15.98 -15.57
CA GLN A 87 15.62 17.42 -15.56
C GLN A 87 16.94 18.14 -15.33
N ASN A 88 17.18 19.18 -16.12
CA ASN A 88 18.22 20.15 -15.86
C ASN A 88 17.69 21.23 -14.89
N MET A 89 18.50 21.58 -13.90
CA MET A 89 18.14 22.59 -12.92
C MET A 89 19.35 23.39 -12.50
N THR A 90 19.11 24.64 -12.15
CA THR A 90 20.12 25.50 -11.55
C THR A 90 19.75 25.78 -10.10
N VAL A 91 20.56 25.25 -9.19
CA VAL A 91 20.32 25.27 -7.76
C VAL A 91 21.10 26.42 -7.14
N TYR A 92 20.39 27.49 -6.78
CA TYR A 92 20.92 28.64 -6.05
C TYR A 92 20.44 28.70 -4.59
N SER A 93 19.36 27.99 -4.27
CA SER A 93 18.71 27.93 -2.97
C SER A 93 18.02 26.57 -2.81
N ASN A 94 17.36 26.35 -1.67
CA ASN A 94 16.58 25.12 -1.46
C ASN A 94 15.50 24.99 -2.54
N GLN A 95 15.51 23.85 -3.25
CA GLN A 95 14.59 23.58 -4.35
C GLN A 95 13.92 22.22 -4.18
N THR A 96 12.74 22.11 -4.79
CA THR A 96 11.98 20.86 -4.84
C THR A 96 11.76 20.47 -6.29
N LEU A 97 12.25 19.29 -6.66
CA LEU A 97 12.01 18.63 -7.93
C LEU A 97 10.76 17.76 -7.83
N VAL A 98 9.77 18.05 -8.67
CA VAL A 98 8.57 17.23 -8.79
C VAL A 98 8.74 16.25 -9.93
N VAL A 99 8.55 14.96 -9.67
CA VAL A 99 8.67 13.89 -10.67
C VAL A 99 7.27 13.61 -11.25
N PRO A 100 6.97 14.03 -12.50
CA PRO A 100 5.62 13.92 -13.05
C PRO A 100 5.25 12.49 -13.44
N SER A 101 6.23 11.62 -13.66
CA SER A 101 6.07 10.22 -14.08
C SER A 101 5.62 9.29 -12.95
N ILE A 102 5.12 9.82 -11.84
CA ILE A 102 4.54 9.06 -10.73
C ILE A 102 3.01 9.26 -10.74
N GLY A 103 2.26 8.17 -10.64
CA GLY A 103 0.80 8.18 -10.50
C GLY A 103 0.35 7.59 -9.18
N LYS A 104 -0.90 7.90 -8.79
CA LYS A 104 -1.56 7.28 -7.63
C LYS A 104 -2.48 6.17 -8.11
N LEU A 105 -2.39 5.02 -7.48
CA LEU A 105 -3.27 3.88 -7.66
C LEU A 105 -4.16 3.75 -6.44
N THR A 106 -5.47 3.76 -6.65
CA THR A 106 -6.48 3.52 -5.62
C THR A 106 -7.30 2.31 -6.01
N LEU A 107 -7.12 1.20 -5.29
CA LEU A 107 -7.91 -0.01 -5.42
C LEU A 107 -9.09 0.06 -4.47
N LYS A 108 -10.29 -0.20 -4.98
CA LYS A 108 -11.52 -0.38 -4.19
C LYS A 108 -11.98 -1.81 -4.34
N VAL A 109 -11.89 -2.58 -3.27
CA VAL A 109 -12.27 -3.99 -3.25
C VAL A 109 -13.62 -4.16 -2.56
N SER A 110 -14.54 -4.81 -3.25
CA SER A 110 -15.88 -5.10 -2.74
C SER A 110 -16.26 -6.56 -2.92
N GLY A 111 -17.20 -7.03 -2.10
CA GLY A 111 -17.79 -8.36 -2.23
C GLY A 111 -18.98 -8.40 -3.20
N SER A 112 -19.65 -9.56 -3.28
CA SER A 112 -20.76 -9.82 -4.20
C SER A 112 -21.97 -8.89 -3.97
N ARG A 113 -22.13 -8.31 -2.77
CA ARG A 113 -23.21 -7.38 -2.42
C ARG A 113 -22.78 -5.90 -2.51
N GLY A 114 -21.58 -5.64 -3.02
CA GLY A 114 -21.00 -4.30 -3.04
C GLY A 114 -20.49 -3.83 -1.66
N GLN A 115 -20.44 -4.71 -0.66
CA GLN A 115 -19.87 -4.39 0.64
C GLN A 115 -18.34 -4.24 0.53
N ALA A 116 -17.78 -3.26 1.24
CA ALA A 116 -16.34 -3.10 1.36
C ALA A 116 -15.72 -4.32 2.07
N LEU A 117 -14.55 -4.77 1.60
CA LEU A 117 -13.81 -5.87 2.20
C LEU A 117 -12.51 -5.36 2.81
N GLU A 118 -12.40 -5.43 4.13
CA GLU A 118 -11.20 -5.08 4.90
C GLU A 118 -10.18 -6.22 4.90
N GLY A 119 -8.89 -5.90 4.95
CA GLY A 119 -7.84 -6.91 5.10
C GLY A 119 -7.58 -7.76 3.86
N VAL A 120 -8.07 -7.34 2.69
CA VAL A 120 -7.79 -8.01 1.40
C VAL A 120 -6.32 -7.88 1.06
N SER A 121 -5.65 -9.01 0.83
CA SER A 121 -4.24 -9.04 0.44
C SER A 121 -4.08 -8.57 -1.00
N ILE A 122 -3.25 -7.54 -1.19
CA ILE A 122 -2.96 -6.95 -2.49
C ILE A 122 -1.48 -7.12 -2.78
N LYS A 123 -1.17 -7.62 -3.96
CA LYS A 123 0.18 -7.79 -4.48
C LYS A 123 0.28 -7.14 -5.85
N ILE A 124 1.21 -6.21 -5.98
CA ILE A 124 1.46 -5.47 -7.22
C ILE A 124 2.79 -5.94 -7.80
N THR A 125 2.75 -6.28 -9.08
CA THR A 125 3.86 -6.88 -9.80
C THR A 125 4.23 -6.06 -11.03
N TYR A 126 5.52 -6.02 -11.32
CA TYR A 126 6.08 -5.42 -12.53
C TYR A 126 7.13 -6.37 -13.11
N GLY A 127 7.04 -6.69 -14.39
CA GLY A 127 7.96 -7.65 -15.03
C GLY A 127 8.00 -9.03 -14.37
N GLY A 128 6.90 -9.47 -13.75
CA GLY A 128 6.81 -10.75 -13.03
C GLY A 128 7.36 -10.72 -11.59
N GLN A 129 7.93 -9.60 -11.14
CA GLN A 129 8.41 -9.45 -9.76
C GLN A 129 7.41 -8.68 -8.92
N THR A 130 7.26 -9.07 -7.65
CA THR A 130 6.48 -8.30 -6.68
C THR A 130 7.24 -7.05 -6.28
N ILE A 131 6.67 -5.88 -6.53
CA ILE A 131 7.26 -4.59 -6.18
C ILE A 131 6.64 -3.97 -4.93
N GLU A 132 5.42 -4.40 -4.58
CA GLU A 132 4.67 -3.85 -3.48
C GLU A 132 3.58 -4.81 -3.01
N GLU A 133 3.37 -4.85 -1.70
CA GLU A 133 2.34 -5.63 -1.03
C GLU A 133 1.64 -4.77 0.02
N GLY A 134 0.37 -5.05 0.27
CA GLY A 134 -0.41 -4.34 1.28
C GLY A 134 -1.77 -4.99 1.50
N SER A 135 -2.59 -4.34 2.32
CA SER A 135 -3.96 -4.78 2.58
C SER A 135 -4.96 -3.62 2.51
N THR A 136 -6.21 -3.92 2.17
CA THR A 136 -7.28 -2.91 2.22
C THR A 136 -7.60 -2.49 3.65
N ASP A 137 -8.03 -1.24 3.80
CA ASP A 137 -8.57 -0.68 5.04
C ASP A 137 -10.04 -1.09 5.28
N ALA A 138 -10.63 -0.60 6.38
CA ALA A 138 -12.04 -0.83 6.72
C ALA A 138 -13.04 -0.34 5.65
N GLY A 139 -12.63 0.57 4.77
CA GLY A 139 -13.41 1.03 3.63
C GLY A 139 -13.25 0.17 2.38
N GLY A 140 -12.46 -0.91 2.45
CA GLY A 140 -12.12 -1.75 1.31
C GLY A 140 -11.19 -1.05 0.32
N VAL A 141 -10.44 -0.06 0.78
CA VAL A 141 -9.60 0.79 -0.06
C VAL A 141 -8.13 0.50 0.21
N TYR A 142 -7.34 0.43 -0.86
CA TYR A 142 -5.89 0.43 -0.79
C TYR A 142 -5.33 1.46 -1.75
N THR A 143 -4.39 2.28 -1.27
CA THR A 143 -3.83 3.38 -2.05
C THR A 143 -2.31 3.32 -2.02
N THR A 144 -1.68 3.49 -3.19
CA THR A 144 -0.23 3.63 -3.28
C THR A 144 0.20 4.50 -4.46
N LEU A 145 1.42 5.04 -4.37
CA LEU A 145 2.09 5.75 -5.47
C LEU A 145 3.02 4.81 -6.21
N LEU A 146 2.96 4.85 -7.54
CA LEU A 146 3.74 3.99 -8.43
C LEU A 146 4.25 4.81 -9.62
N PRO A 147 5.43 4.47 -10.17
CA PRO A 147 5.82 4.96 -11.49
C PRO A 147 4.77 4.67 -12.56
N ALA A 148 4.67 5.55 -13.55
CA ALA A 148 3.79 5.36 -14.69
C ALA A 148 4.24 4.16 -15.52
N ALA A 149 3.49 3.07 -15.46
CA ALA A 149 3.76 1.82 -16.14
C ALA A 149 2.52 0.92 -16.12
N SER A 150 2.62 -0.26 -16.72
CA SER A 150 1.63 -1.32 -16.57
C SER A 150 2.04 -2.33 -15.50
N TYR A 151 1.09 -2.69 -14.65
CA TYR A 151 1.30 -3.55 -13.50
C TYR A 151 0.31 -4.71 -13.50
N GLY A 152 0.78 -5.89 -13.07
CA GLY A 152 -0.09 -6.99 -12.69
C GLY A 152 -0.49 -6.85 -11.23
N ILE A 153 -1.78 -6.92 -10.94
CA ILE A 153 -2.34 -6.85 -9.60
C ILE A 153 -2.99 -8.18 -9.28
N ILE A 154 -2.62 -8.72 -8.14
CA ILE A 154 -3.21 -9.91 -7.55
C ILE A 154 -3.95 -9.45 -6.29
N VAL A 155 -5.24 -9.72 -6.26
CA VAL A 155 -6.11 -9.45 -5.12
C VAL A 155 -6.57 -10.79 -4.57
N ASP A 156 -6.29 -11.06 -3.29
CA ASP A 156 -6.56 -12.33 -2.63
C ASP A 156 -7.26 -12.11 -1.29
N TYR A 157 -8.37 -12.81 -1.07
CA TYR A 157 -9.11 -12.77 0.19
C TYR A 157 -9.94 -14.04 0.36
N GLY A 158 -9.85 -14.70 1.51
CA GLY A 158 -10.67 -15.89 1.81
C GLY A 158 -10.51 -17.03 0.79
N GLY A 159 -9.35 -17.16 0.15
CA GLY A 159 -9.11 -18.14 -0.93
C GLY A 159 -9.71 -17.74 -2.28
N ARG A 160 -10.30 -16.55 -2.41
CA ARG A 160 -10.75 -15.97 -3.67
C ARG A 160 -9.67 -15.07 -4.24
N ARG A 161 -9.25 -15.36 -5.47
CA ARG A 161 -8.16 -14.67 -6.15
C ARG A 161 -8.61 -14.07 -7.47
N VAL A 162 -8.29 -12.80 -7.68
CA VAL A 162 -8.49 -12.10 -8.96
C VAL A 162 -7.16 -11.50 -9.39
N GLU A 163 -6.80 -11.72 -10.66
CA GLU A 163 -5.62 -11.13 -11.28
C GLU A 163 -6.05 -10.16 -12.38
N LYS A 164 -5.43 -8.98 -12.41
CA LYS A 164 -5.74 -7.93 -13.39
C LYS A 164 -4.49 -7.18 -13.78
N THR A 165 -4.37 -6.85 -15.06
CA THR A 165 -3.36 -5.91 -15.53
C THR A 165 -3.96 -4.51 -15.59
N ILE A 166 -3.27 -3.52 -15.04
CA ILE A 166 -3.69 -2.12 -15.08
C ILE A 166 -2.57 -1.23 -15.61
N ALA A 167 -2.93 -0.07 -16.15
CA ALA A 167 -1.98 0.99 -16.45
C ALA A 167 -2.14 2.11 -15.42
N VAL A 168 -1.03 2.51 -14.81
CA VAL A 168 -0.98 3.68 -13.92
C VAL A 168 -0.53 4.88 -14.75
N GLU A 169 -1.40 5.86 -14.87
CA GLU A 169 -1.08 7.11 -15.57
C GLU A 169 -0.34 8.11 -14.67
N PRO A 170 0.58 8.91 -15.25
CA PRO A 170 1.38 9.88 -14.50
C PRO A 170 0.54 11.04 -13.94
N SER A 171 0.96 11.58 -12.81
CA SER A 171 0.43 12.81 -12.18
C SER A 171 -1.08 12.84 -11.91
N ARG A 172 -1.71 11.66 -11.80
CA ARG A 172 -3.15 11.55 -11.52
C ARG A 172 -3.48 10.32 -10.69
N GLU A 173 -4.70 10.32 -10.17
CA GLU A 173 -5.28 9.17 -9.47
C GLU A 173 -5.96 8.20 -10.46
N ASN A 174 -5.62 6.93 -10.33
CA ASN A 174 -6.15 5.83 -11.11
C ASN A 174 -6.97 4.95 -10.17
N VAL A 175 -8.30 5.05 -10.26
CA VAL A 175 -9.22 4.30 -9.41
C VAL A 175 -9.62 3.01 -10.11
N VAL A 176 -9.44 1.86 -9.45
CA VAL A 176 -9.80 0.56 -9.98
C VAL A 176 -10.69 -0.17 -8.99
N ASN A 177 -11.88 -0.53 -9.45
CA ASN A 177 -12.81 -1.34 -8.68
C ASN A 177 -12.54 -2.83 -8.97
N VAL A 178 -12.42 -3.62 -7.91
CA VAL A 178 -12.26 -5.08 -7.97
C VAL A 178 -13.35 -5.70 -7.13
N GLN A 179 -14.11 -6.61 -7.73
CA GLN A 179 -15.15 -7.33 -7.01
C GLN A 179 -14.71 -8.78 -6.81
N LEU A 180 -14.79 -9.25 -5.56
CA LEU A 180 -14.58 -10.64 -5.20
C LEU A 180 -15.92 -11.33 -4.96
N ASP A 181 -16.01 -12.62 -5.28
CA ASP A 181 -17.18 -13.43 -4.96
C ASP A 181 -17.17 -13.81 -3.47
N VAL A 182 -17.38 -12.81 -2.63
CA VAL A 182 -17.52 -12.91 -1.18
C VAL A 182 -18.87 -12.31 -0.84
N PHE A 183 -19.80 -13.13 -0.39
CA PHE A 183 -21.14 -12.70 -0.04
C PHE A 183 -21.25 -12.32 1.44
N LEU A 184 -20.61 -13.10 2.31
CA LEU A 184 -20.71 -12.94 3.75
C LEU A 184 -19.47 -13.49 4.45
N SER A 185 -18.99 -12.78 5.48
CA SER A 185 -17.90 -13.23 6.34
C SER A 185 -18.46 -13.51 7.75
N ILE A 186 -18.44 -14.76 8.19
CA ILE A 186 -18.89 -15.17 9.55
C ILE A 186 -17.82 -16.05 10.17
N GLY A 187 -17.36 -15.68 11.37
CA GLY A 187 -16.45 -16.52 12.16
C GLY A 187 -15.11 -16.81 11.46
N GLY A 188 -14.62 -15.87 10.65
CA GLY A 188 -13.39 -16.04 9.86
C GLY A 188 -13.55 -16.88 8.58
N MET A 189 -14.77 -17.31 8.25
CA MET A 189 -15.07 -17.96 6.98
C MET A 189 -15.71 -16.97 6.02
N ASP A 190 -15.15 -16.87 4.82
CA ASP A 190 -15.68 -16.08 3.72
C ASP A 190 -16.48 -16.99 2.79
N LEU A 191 -17.78 -16.72 2.68
CA LEU A 191 -18.72 -17.55 1.94
C LEU A 191 -19.22 -16.83 0.69
N SER A 192 -19.30 -17.52 -0.44
CA SER A 192 -20.10 -17.09 -1.59
C SER A 192 -21.58 -17.40 -1.42
N VAL A 193 -22.38 -16.91 -2.36
CA VAL A 193 -23.83 -17.15 -2.39
C VAL A 193 -24.15 -18.64 -2.42
N THR A 194 -23.44 -19.42 -3.26
CA THR A 194 -23.69 -20.87 -3.39
C THR A 194 -23.32 -21.61 -2.11
N GLU A 195 -22.21 -21.26 -1.46
CA GLU A 195 -21.78 -21.87 -0.20
C GLU A 195 -22.75 -21.53 0.93
N PHE A 196 -23.20 -20.28 1.01
CA PHE A 196 -24.20 -19.84 1.97
C PHE A 196 -25.54 -20.57 1.79
N LEU A 197 -26.05 -20.67 0.55
CA LEU A 197 -27.29 -21.38 0.26
C LEU A 197 -27.16 -22.88 0.52
N GLY A 198 -26.00 -23.48 0.20
CA GLY A 198 -25.71 -24.88 0.50
C GLY A 198 -25.72 -25.17 1.99
N LEU A 199 -25.10 -24.31 2.81
CA LEU A 199 -25.12 -24.41 4.27
C LEU A 199 -26.53 -24.24 4.84
N ALA A 200 -27.30 -23.26 4.34
CA ALA A 200 -28.68 -23.06 4.76
C ALA A 200 -29.56 -24.28 4.46
N LEU A 201 -29.44 -24.85 3.25
CA LEU A 201 -30.15 -26.07 2.86
C LEU A 201 -29.75 -27.26 3.75
N LEU A 202 -28.45 -27.42 4.01
CA LEU A 202 -27.93 -28.49 4.87
C LEU A 202 -28.51 -28.42 6.29
N VAL A 203 -28.61 -27.23 6.88
CA VAL A 203 -29.24 -27.04 8.19
C VAL A 203 -30.72 -27.42 8.16
N ILE A 204 -31.46 -27.03 7.12
CA ILE A 204 -32.89 -27.41 6.97
C ILE A 204 -33.03 -28.93 6.90
N VAL A 205 -32.19 -29.60 6.10
CA VAL A 205 -32.19 -31.07 5.97
C VAL A 205 -31.89 -31.73 7.31
N ILE A 206 -30.93 -31.23 8.08
CA ILE A 206 -30.59 -31.74 9.42
C ILE A 206 -31.80 -31.60 10.37
N VAL A 207 -32.48 -30.45 10.38
CA VAL A 207 -33.66 -30.24 11.23
C VAL A 207 -34.77 -31.22 10.86
N ILE A 208 -35.06 -31.40 9.56
CA ILE A 208 -36.04 -32.37 9.09
C ILE A 208 -35.65 -33.79 9.51
N ALA A 209 -34.39 -34.19 9.32
CA ALA A 209 -33.89 -35.49 9.73
C ALA A 209 -34.04 -35.71 11.24
N LEU A 210 -33.72 -34.72 12.07
CA LEU A 210 -33.89 -34.77 13.52
C LEU A 210 -35.37 -34.93 13.92
N ILE A 211 -36.29 -34.25 13.24
CA ILE A 211 -37.73 -34.42 13.46
C ILE A 211 -38.17 -35.83 13.09
N VAL A 212 -37.76 -36.35 11.93
CA VAL A 212 -38.08 -37.72 11.49
C VAL A 212 -37.57 -38.74 12.51
N VAL A 213 -36.32 -38.59 12.96
CA VAL A 213 -35.73 -39.46 14.00
C VAL A 213 -36.50 -39.35 15.31
N ALA A 214 -36.87 -38.14 15.74
CA ALA A 214 -37.63 -37.92 16.96
C ALA A 214 -39.04 -38.54 16.91
N VAL A 215 -39.73 -38.40 15.77
CA VAL A 215 -41.04 -39.01 15.52
C VAL A 215 -40.94 -40.53 15.49
N GLU A 216 -39.97 -41.09 14.76
CA GLU A 216 -39.76 -42.54 14.69
C GLU A 216 -39.39 -43.11 16.06
N TYR A 217 -38.52 -42.43 16.80
CA TYR A 217 -38.17 -42.79 18.16
C TYR A 217 -39.38 -42.73 19.12
N SER A 218 -40.20 -41.68 19.03
CA SER A 218 -41.43 -41.54 19.82
C SER A 218 -42.41 -42.69 19.54
N ASN A 219 -42.61 -43.02 18.26
CA ASN A 219 -43.46 -44.12 17.83
C ASN A 219 -42.95 -45.48 18.33
N TRP A 220 -41.64 -45.72 18.20
CA TRP A 220 -41.00 -46.94 18.71
C TRP A 220 -41.17 -47.08 20.23
N ARG A 221 -40.95 -46.00 20.98
CA ARG A 221 -41.14 -45.97 22.44
C ARG A 221 -42.58 -46.25 22.83
N ALA A 222 -43.56 -45.63 22.16
CA ALA A 222 -44.98 -45.84 22.41
C ALA A 222 -45.41 -47.29 22.13
N LYS A 223 -44.89 -47.92 21.06
CA LYS A 223 -45.14 -49.34 20.75
C LYS A 223 -44.55 -50.28 21.81
N ARG A 224 -43.38 -49.95 22.37
CA ARG A 224 -42.75 -50.76 23.43
C ARG A 224 -43.51 -50.66 24.75
N ALA A 225 -43.96 -49.47 25.14
CA ALA A 225 -44.76 -49.28 26.36
C ALA A 225 -46.07 -50.06 26.32
N ARG A 226 -46.78 -50.04 25.19
CA ARG A 226 -48.01 -50.85 25.02
C ARG A 226 -47.76 -52.35 25.15
N ARG A 227 -46.63 -52.85 24.66
CA ARG A 227 -46.28 -54.28 24.80
C ARG A 227 -46.05 -54.70 26.25
N VAL A 228 -45.41 -53.86 27.06
CA VAL A 228 -45.18 -54.15 28.48
C VAL A 228 -46.49 -54.17 29.27
N LEU A 229 -47.41 -53.24 28.98
CA LEU A 229 -48.72 -53.15 29.64
C LEU A 229 -49.71 -54.24 29.20
N ALA A 230 -49.52 -54.83 28.01
CA ALA A 230 -50.42 -55.84 27.45
C ALA A 230 -50.06 -57.29 27.86
N THR A 231 -49.07 -57.48 28.73
CA THR A 231 -48.74 -58.78 29.33
C THR A 231 -49.58 -58.96 30.61
N PRO A 232 -50.62 -59.81 30.62
CA PRO A 232 -51.33 -60.15 31.86
C PRO A 232 -50.51 -61.18 32.66
N GLU A 233 -50.57 -61.10 33.99
CA GLU A 233 -50.20 -62.21 34.90
C GLU A 233 -51.13 -63.41 34.72
#